data_AF-A0A3B3RNB4-F1
#
_entry.id   AF-A0A3B3RNB4-F1
#
_cell.length_a   1.000
_cell.length_b   1.000
_cell.length_c   1.000
_cell.angle_alpha   90.00
_cell.angle_beta   90.00
_cell.angle_gamma   90.00
#
_symmetry.space_group_name_H-M   'P 1'
#
loop_
_entity.id
_entity.type
_entity.pdbx_description
1 polymer ?
#
loop_
_entity_poly.entity_id
_entity_poly.type
_entity_poly.pdbx_seq_one_letter_code
_entity_poly.pdbx_strand_id
1 'polypeptide(L)'
;MAAVSITEPLCQPCAYDAKFKVELHVRKPLLSVHLSSEQVGLEMLCLCSQLDLLIRAQFQEQLNQDLSPEESDSFQREAQIIERMYLCLEHLPEPAPQLEDYLDAVGLSAMFPRVEVFIIHGSPVDMLEKPAMDYFPHIARLNQVLVLSQQLEDDVKHLGSHKYVAHQLSVLYQVLSTFKGIMPLSVLKRDIEANFKQLKMALVTDESSKQEPLLPAQYVN
;
A
#
# COMPACT_ATOMS: atom_id res chain seq x y z
N MET A 1 59.12 14.56 33.40
CA MET A 1 57.84 13.94 33.02
C MET A 1 58.00 12.45 33.21
N ALA A 2 57.35 11.86 34.21
CA ALA A 2 57.44 10.43 34.48
C ALA A 2 56.47 9.70 33.55
N ALA A 3 57.00 8.72 32.79
CA ALA A 3 56.21 7.84 31.95
C ALA A 3 55.33 6.96 32.84
N VAL A 4 54.01 6.99 32.64
CA VAL A 4 53.07 6.06 33.26
C VAL A 4 53.32 4.69 32.64
N SER A 5 53.84 3.75 33.42
CA SER A 5 53.97 2.35 33.02
C SER A 5 52.57 1.76 32.84
N ILE A 6 52.23 1.46 31.59
CA ILE A 6 51.00 0.75 31.23
C ILE A 6 51.16 -0.69 31.75
N THR A 7 50.41 -1.03 32.79
CA THR A 7 50.35 -2.39 33.32
C THR A 7 49.62 -3.32 32.35
N GLU A 8 50.12 -4.54 32.21
CA GLU A 8 49.49 -5.60 31.41
C GLU A 8 48.06 -5.91 31.91
N PRO A 9 47.13 -6.26 31.00
CA PRO A 9 45.75 -6.55 31.36
C PRO A 9 45.66 -7.73 32.34
N LEU A 10 44.88 -7.56 33.41
CA LEU A 10 44.71 -8.55 34.49
C LEU A 10 44.12 -9.88 34.02
N CYS A 11 43.44 -9.90 32.87
CA CYS A 11 43.06 -11.12 32.16
C CYS A 11 42.96 -10.85 30.65
N GLN A 12 43.23 -11.88 29.84
CA GLN A 12 42.86 -11.87 28.43
C GLN A 12 41.39 -12.31 28.32
N PRO A 13 40.51 -11.53 27.66
CA PRO A 13 39.16 -11.99 27.38
C PRO A 13 39.22 -13.29 26.59
N CYS A 14 38.47 -14.30 27.04
CA CYS A 14 38.43 -15.60 26.38
C CYS A 14 38.09 -15.43 24.90
N ALA A 15 38.82 -16.13 24.03
CA ALA A 15 38.50 -16.17 22.61
C ALA A 15 37.04 -16.63 22.44
N TYR A 16 36.28 -15.90 21.63
CA TYR A 16 34.90 -16.23 21.30
C TYR A 16 34.82 -17.66 20.74
N ASP A 17 34.13 -18.56 21.45
CA ASP A 17 33.83 -19.90 20.94
C ASP A 17 32.49 -19.84 20.20
N ALA A 18 32.52 -20.10 18.89
CA ALA A 18 31.36 -20.06 18.01
C ALA A 18 30.20 -20.98 18.45
N LYS A 19 30.47 -21.97 19.32
CA LYS A 19 29.44 -22.82 19.93
C LYS A 19 28.47 -22.06 20.83
N PHE A 20 28.87 -20.89 21.34
CA PHE A 20 28.02 -19.99 22.13
C PHE A 20 27.40 -18.87 21.30
N LYS A 21 27.39 -18.99 19.96
CA LYS A 21 26.67 -18.06 19.10
C LYS A 21 25.18 -18.15 19.39
N VAL A 22 24.62 -17.10 19.97
CA VAL A 22 23.18 -16.94 20.18
C VAL A 22 22.63 -16.08 19.05
N GLU A 23 21.66 -16.60 18.30
CA GLU A 23 20.92 -15.79 17.34
C GLU A 23 19.88 -14.93 18.06
N LEU A 24 20.19 -13.64 18.18
CA LEU A 24 19.31 -12.65 18.77
C LEU A 24 18.25 -12.23 17.76
N HIS A 25 17.03 -12.71 17.95
CA HIS A 25 15.87 -12.36 17.14
C HIS A 25 15.11 -11.17 17.74
N VAL A 26 15.78 -10.02 17.89
CA VAL A 26 15.22 -8.83 18.58
C VAL A 26 13.93 -8.31 17.92
N ARG A 27 13.73 -8.60 16.63
CA ARG A 27 12.63 -8.08 15.81
C ARG A 27 11.57 -9.12 15.43
N LYS A 28 11.74 -10.41 15.76
CA LYS A 28 10.71 -11.42 15.47
C LYS A 28 9.59 -11.33 16.50
N PRO A 29 8.30 -11.30 16.08
CA PRO A 29 7.18 -11.28 17.01
C PRO A 29 7.16 -12.58 17.84
N LEU A 30 6.79 -12.46 19.12
CA LEU A 30 6.70 -13.61 20.05
C LEU A 30 5.59 -14.60 19.67
N LEU A 31 4.59 -14.14 18.90
CA LEU A 31 3.53 -14.95 18.30
C LEU A 31 3.71 -14.98 16.79
N SER A 32 3.69 -16.17 16.19
CA SER A 32 3.68 -16.34 14.75
C SER A 32 2.32 -15.91 14.18
N VAL A 33 2.23 -14.66 13.74
CA VAL A 33 1.14 -14.25 12.85
C VAL A 33 1.46 -14.83 11.48
N HIS A 34 0.70 -15.84 11.04
CA HIS A 34 0.89 -16.42 9.73
C HIS A 34 0.09 -15.61 8.71
N LEU A 35 0.79 -14.94 7.79
CA LEU A 35 0.15 -14.19 6.71
C LEU A 35 -0.28 -15.16 5.60
N SER A 36 -1.46 -14.93 5.01
CA SER A 36 -1.84 -15.60 3.77
C SER A 36 -0.99 -15.08 2.59
N SER A 37 -0.91 -15.84 1.49
CA SER A 37 -0.18 -15.38 0.29
C SER A 37 -0.67 -14.03 -0.24
N GLU A 38 -1.98 -13.75 -0.12
CA GLU A 38 -2.57 -12.47 -0.52
C GLU A 38 -2.13 -11.34 0.41
N GLN A 39 -2.06 -11.60 1.71
CA GLN A 39 -1.57 -10.64 2.70
C GLN A 39 -0.06 -10.37 2.52
N VAL A 40 0.74 -11.39 2.19
CA VAL A 40 2.15 -11.22 1.83
C VAL A 40 2.28 -10.34 0.60
N GLY A 41 1.45 -10.55 -0.43
CA GLY A 41 1.40 -9.69 -1.62
C GLY A 41 1.08 -8.23 -1.29
N LEU A 42 0.09 -7.99 -0.42
CA LEU A 42 -0.30 -6.64 0.00
C LEU A 42 0.80 -5.95 0.83
N GLU A 43 1.42 -6.66 1.76
CA GLU A 43 2.51 -6.11 2.56
C GLU A 43 3.73 -5.83 1.68
N MET A 44 4.08 -6.72 0.74
CA MET A 44 5.18 -6.49 -0.19
C MET A 44 4.92 -5.25 -1.07
N LEU A 45 3.69 -5.08 -1.56
CA LEU A 45 3.29 -3.88 -2.30
C LEU A 45 3.51 -2.59 -1.47
N CYS A 46 3.13 -2.63 -0.18
CA CYS A 46 3.32 -1.52 0.74
C CYS A 46 4.80 -1.23 0.98
N LEU A 47 5.61 -2.26 1.23
CA LEU A 47 7.06 -2.14 1.45
C LEU A 47 7.78 -1.59 0.21
N CYS A 48 7.47 -2.10 -0.99
CA CYS A 48 7.98 -1.55 -2.25
C CYS A 48 7.63 -0.07 -2.40
N SER A 49 6.41 0.34 -2.06
CA SER A 49 6.01 1.75 -2.15
C SER A 49 6.78 2.66 -1.19
N GLN A 50 7.06 2.19 0.02
CA GLN A 50 7.86 2.93 1.01
C GLN A 50 9.32 3.03 0.57
N LEU A 51 9.89 1.92 0.09
CA LEU A 51 11.28 1.86 -0.38
C LEU A 51 11.49 2.74 -1.63
N ASP A 52 10.56 2.72 -2.60
CA ASP A 52 10.63 3.58 -3.78
C ASP A 52 10.67 5.08 -3.41
N LEU A 53 9.94 5.48 -2.37
CA LEU A 53 9.97 6.86 -1.87
C LEU A 53 11.31 7.22 -1.23
N LEU A 54 11.89 6.32 -0.42
CA LEU A 54 13.20 6.54 0.20
C LEU A 54 14.30 6.62 -0.85
N ILE A 55 14.32 5.70 -1.82
CA ILE A 55 15.30 5.70 -2.92
C ILE A 55 15.26 7.03 -3.69
N ARG A 56 14.06 7.55 -3.98
CA ARG A 56 13.91 8.85 -4.65
C ARG A 56 14.44 10.00 -3.80
N ALA A 57 14.16 10.00 -2.50
CA ALA A 57 14.63 11.02 -1.59
C ALA A 57 16.16 10.99 -1.48
N GLN A 58 16.74 9.81 -1.30
CA GLN A 58 18.19 9.59 -1.24
C GLN A 58 18.87 10.05 -2.53
N PHE A 59 18.31 9.72 -3.70
CA PHE A 59 18.84 10.18 -4.98
C PHE A 59 18.81 11.71 -5.12
N GLN A 60 17.73 12.36 -4.66
CA GLN A 60 17.65 13.82 -4.63
C GLN A 60 18.65 14.44 -3.65
N GLU A 61 18.90 13.82 -2.50
CA GLU A 61 19.89 14.27 -1.53
C GLU A 61 21.32 14.13 -2.08
N GLN A 62 21.64 13.00 -2.74
CA GLN A 62 22.93 12.75 -3.40
C GLN A 62 23.22 13.75 -4.53
N LEU A 63 22.20 14.18 -5.28
CA LEU A 63 22.37 15.22 -6.31
C LEU A 63 22.61 16.61 -5.73
N ASN A 64 22.12 16.89 -4.52
CA ASN A 64 22.18 18.20 -3.90
C ASN A 64 23.39 18.38 -2.95
N GLN A 65 24.04 17.30 -2.49
CA GLN A 65 25.13 17.36 -1.50
C GLN A 65 26.22 16.30 -1.77
N ASP A 66 27.49 16.72 -1.74
CA ASP A 66 28.70 15.86 -1.71
C ASP A 66 28.86 15.13 -0.36
N LEU A 67 27.81 14.52 0.19
CA LEU A 67 27.88 13.80 1.46
C LEU A 67 28.04 12.29 1.25
N SER A 68 28.96 11.70 2.02
CA SER A 68 29.19 10.26 2.05
C SER A 68 27.91 9.52 2.48
N PRO A 69 27.55 8.38 1.84
CA PRO A 69 26.33 7.62 2.12
C PRO A 69 26.24 7.02 3.54
N GLU A 70 27.33 7.00 4.30
CA GLU A 70 27.53 6.03 5.39
C GLU A 70 26.91 6.43 6.74
N GLU A 71 26.41 7.66 6.92
CA GLU A 71 25.91 8.15 8.21
C GLU A 71 24.49 8.77 8.17
N SER A 72 23.69 8.46 7.15
CA SER A 72 22.32 9.00 7.03
C SER A 72 21.26 8.06 7.63
N ASP A 73 20.29 8.62 8.36
CA ASP A 73 19.08 7.94 8.85
C ASP A 73 18.24 7.28 7.72
N SER A 74 18.51 7.62 6.45
CA SER A 74 17.89 7.01 5.27
C SER A 74 18.36 5.57 5.06
N PHE A 75 19.67 5.32 5.12
CA PHE A 75 20.28 4.00 4.92
C PHE A 75 19.75 2.97 5.94
N GLN A 76 19.64 3.37 7.21
CA GLN A 76 19.07 2.50 8.24
C GLN A 76 17.61 2.16 7.99
N ARG A 77 16.82 3.09 7.43
CA ARG A 77 15.41 2.87 7.09
C ARG A 77 15.25 1.97 5.87
N GLU A 78 16.08 2.14 4.85
CA GLU A 78 16.11 1.27 3.66
C GLU A 78 16.43 -0.19 4.04
N ALA A 79 17.49 -0.39 4.84
CA ALA A 79 17.87 -1.72 5.32
C ALA A 79 16.75 -2.38 6.16
N GLN A 80 16.04 -1.61 6.98
CA GLN A 80 14.89 -2.11 7.76
C GLN A 80 13.73 -2.54 6.88
N ILE A 81 13.45 -1.81 5.79
CA ILE A 81 12.38 -2.20 4.86
C ILE A 81 12.77 -3.49 4.13
N ILE A 82 14.01 -3.61 3.66
CA ILE A 82 14.51 -4.82 3.01
C ILE A 82 14.44 -6.03 3.95
N GLU A 83 14.87 -5.88 5.21
CA GLU A 83 14.75 -6.93 6.21
C GLU A 83 13.28 -7.37 6.39
N ARG A 84 12.34 -6.42 6.45
CA ARG A 84 10.91 -6.73 6.51
C ARG A 84 10.40 -7.46 5.27
N MET A 85 10.90 -7.12 4.07
CA MET A 85 10.55 -7.83 2.84
C MET A 85 10.98 -9.30 2.92
N TYR A 86 12.21 -9.57 3.38
CA TYR A 86 12.67 -10.94 3.61
C TYR A 86 11.83 -11.69 4.64
N LEU A 87 11.48 -11.03 5.76
CA LEU A 87 10.60 -11.61 6.77
C LEU A 87 9.20 -11.93 6.21
N CYS A 88 8.68 -11.11 5.27
CA CYS A 88 7.41 -11.39 4.62
C CYS A 88 7.44 -12.69 3.80
N LEU A 89 8.57 -13.00 3.15
CA LEU A 89 8.73 -14.23 2.36
C LEU A 89 8.82 -15.48 3.23
N GLU A 90 9.23 -15.37 4.50
CA GLU A 90 9.20 -16.49 5.46
C GLU A 90 7.77 -17.03 5.71
N HIS A 91 6.72 -16.28 5.34
CA HIS A 91 5.33 -16.73 5.44
C HIS A 91 4.86 -17.55 4.23
N LEU A 92 5.66 -17.67 3.18
CA LEU A 92 5.32 -18.45 1.98
C LEU A 92 5.72 -19.93 2.14
N PRO A 93 5.11 -20.85 1.37
CA PRO A 93 5.48 -22.27 1.40
C PRO A 93 6.96 -22.49 1.09
N GLU A 94 7.60 -23.44 1.77
CA GLU A 94 8.99 -23.78 1.47
C GLU A 94 9.13 -24.48 0.10
N PRO A 95 10.21 -24.19 -0.66
CA PRO A 95 11.26 -23.23 -0.35
C PRO A 95 10.80 -21.77 -0.56
N ALA A 96 11.12 -20.90 0.40
CA ALA A 96 10.84 -19.47 0.25
C ALA A 96 11.56 -18.93 -1.00
N PRO A 97 10.86 -18.17 -1.87
CA PRO A 97 11.44 -17.61 -3.07
C PRO A 97 12.52 -16.57 -2.72
N GLN A 98 13.47 -16.35 -3.63
CA GLN A 98 14.35 -15.18 -3.52
C GLN A 98 13.52 -13.91 -3.70
N LEU A 99 14.00 -12.79 -3.14
CA LEU A 99 13.25 -11.54 -3.16
C LEU A 99 13.03 -11.04 -4.59
N GLU A 100 14.08 -11.03 -5.41
CA GLU A 100 14.05 -10.66 -6.84
C GLU A 100 13.04 -11.54 -7.61
N ASP A 101 13.17 -12.87 -7.50
CA ASP A 101 12.28 -13.83 -8.16
C ASP A 101 10.81 -13.64 -7.76
N TYR A 102 10.55 -13.33 -6.47
CA TYR A 102 9.20 -13.08 -6.00
C TYR A 102 8.63 -11.79 -6.60
N LEU A 103 9.39 -10.69 -6.56
CA LEU A 103 8.97 -9.39 -7.09
C LEU A 103 8.65 -9.48 -8.58
N ASP A 104 9.45 -10.22 -9.34
CA ASP A 104 9.19 -10.53 -10.74
C ASP A 104 7.91 -11.36 -10.93
N ALA A 105 7.75 -12.45 -10.18
CA ALA A 105 6.62 -13.36 -10.32
C ALA A 105 5.26 -12.68 -10.02
N VAL A 106 5.22 -11.75 -9.06
CA VAL A 106 4.00 -11.00 -8.71
C VAL A 106 3.85 -9.67 -9.47
N GLY A 107 4.80 -9.34 -10.35
CA GLY A 107 4.78 -8.14 -11.18
C GLY A 107 5.12 -6.84 -10.44
N LEU A 108 5.66 -6.92 -9.22
CA LEU A 108 6.07 -5.76 -8.44
C LEU A 108 7.37 -5.14 -8.98
N SER A 109 8.26 -5.91 -9.59
CA SER A 109 9.47 -5.37 -10.25
C SER A 109 9.12 -4.40 -11.38
N ALA A 110 8.08 -4.72 -12.17
CA ALA A 110 7.55 -3.85 -13.22
C ALA A 110 6.86 -2.59 -12.67
N MET A 111 6.18 -2.70 -11.52
CA MET A 111 5.50 -1.56 -10.87
C MET A 111 6.49 -0.63 -10.14
N PHE A 112 7.55 -1.19 -9.54
CA PHE A 112 8.56 -0.49 -8.76
C PHE A 112 9.98 -0.77 -9.29
N PRO A 113 10.30 -0.39 -10.53
CA PRO A 113 11.58 -0.74 -11.14
C PRO A 113 12.80 -0.12 -10.44
N ARG A 114 12.63 0.99 -9.71
CA ARG A 114 13.70 1.53 -8.84
C ARG A 114 14.01 0.60 -7.67
N VAL A 115 12.98 -0.02 -7.10
CA VAL A 115 13.16 -0.96 -5.98
C VAL A 115 13.90 -2.19 -6.47
N GLU A 116 13.52 -2.72 -7.63
CA GLU A 116 14.22 -3.84 -8.28
C GLU A 116 15.71 -3.54 -8.48
N VAL A 117 16.01 -2.42 -9.14
CA VAL A 117 17.39 -1.99 -9.40
C VAL A 117 18.16 -1.78 -8.09
N PHE A 118 17.54 -1.17 -7.08
CA PHE A 118 18.15 -0.94 -5.78
C PHE A 118 18.46 -2.24 -5.04
N ILE A 119 17.56 -3.24 -5.08
CA ILE A 119 17.79 -4.55 -4.46
C ILE A 119 19.01 -5.24 -5.10
N ILE A 120 19.11 -5.18 -6.44
CA ILE A 120 20.21 -5.79 -7.20
C ILE A 120 21.55 -5.07 -6.94
N HIS A 121 21.56 -3.73 -6.94
CA HIS A 121 22.80 -2.95 -6.93
C HIS A 121 23.23 -2.48 -5.53
N GLY A 122 22.30 -2.47 -4.56
CA GLY A 122 22.53 -1.97 -3.21
C GLY A 122 22.63 -0.45 -3.09
N SER A 123 22.32 0.30 -4.15
CA SER A 123 22.37 1.77 -4.17
C SER A 123 21.34 2.36 -5.13
N PRO A 124 20.89 3.62 -4.93
CA PRO A 124 20.05 4.31 -5.91
C PRO A 124 20.78 4.46 -7.23
N VAL A 125 20.05 4.27 -8.32
CA VAL A 125 20.55 4.50 -9.67
C VAL A 125 19.59 5.45 -10.37
N ASP A 126 20.14 6.35 -11.20
CA ASP A 126 19.33 7.22 -12.02
C ASP A 126 18.50 6.38 -13.01
N MET A 127 17.19 6.56 -12.97
CA MET A 127 16.31 5.86 -13.89
C MET A 127 16.28 6.63 -15.21
N LEU A 128 16.94 6.09 -16.22
CA LEU A 128 16.92 6.64 -17.59
C LEU A 128 15.50 6.77 -18.15
N GLU A 129 14.57 5.92 -17.69
CA GLU A 129 13.18 5.89 -18.13
C GLU A 129 12.20 6.02 -16.96
N LYS A 130 11.14 6.82 -17.18
CA LYS A 130 10.03 6.92 -16.24
C LYS A 130 9.20 5.64 -16.31
N PRO A 131 8.85 5.00 -15.18
CA PRO A 131 8.01 3.80 -15.19
C PRO A 131 6.69 4.06 -15.92
N ALA A 132 6.24 3.09 -16.71
CA ALA A 132 4.94 3.15 -17.37
C ALA A 132 3.83 3.10 -16.32
N MET A 133 3.24 4.26 -16.06
CA MET A 133 2.25 4.46 -15.00
C MET A 133 0.81 4.46 -15.52
N ASP A 134 0.58 3.74 -16.62
CA ASP A 134 -0.68 3.71 -17.35
C ASP A 134 -1.82 3.09 -16.54
N TYR A 135 -1.49 2.34 -15.48
CA TYR A 135 -2.43 1.73 -14.55
C TYR A 135 -2.96 2.68 -13.46
N PHE A 136 -2.25 3.76 -13.10
CA PHE A 136 -2.72 4.68 -12.05
C PHE A 136 -4.07 5.33 -12.36
N PRO A 137 -4.37 5.78 -13.60
CA PRO A 137 -5.71 6.23 -13.95
C PRO A 137 -6.79 5.16 -13.70
N HIS A 138 -6.47 3.88 -13.88
CA HIS A 138 -7.40 2.78 -13.61
C HIS A 138 -7.60 2.58 -12.10
N ILE A 139 -6.53 2.57 -11.30
CA ILE A 139 -6.60 2.50 -9.83
C ILE A 139 -7.37 3.69 -9.26
N ALA A 140 -7.09 4.91 -9.75
CA ALA A 140 -7.77 6.11 -9.31
C ALA A 140 -9.29 6.04 -9.56
N ARG A 141 -9.72 5.52 -10.72
CA ARG A 141 -11.15 5.31 -11.01
C ARG A 141 -11.76 4.24 -10.11
N LEU A 142 -11.05 3.13 -9.83
CA LEU A 142 -11.54 2.09 -8.92
C LEU A 142 -11.73 2.66 -7.50
N ASN A 143 -10.77 3.46 -7.05
CA ASN A 143 -10.86 4.15 -5.77
C ASN A 143 -12.05 5.14 -5.75
N GLN A 144 -12.30 5.88 -6.84
CA GLN A 144 -13.48 6.72 -6.95
C GLN A 144 -14.79 5.92 -6.83
N VAL A 145 -14.89 4.75 -7.47
CA VAL A 145 -16.06 3.86 -7.32
C VAL A 145 -16.24 3.43 -5.87
N LEU A 146 -15.17 3.00 -5.20
CA LEU A 146 -15.21 2.57 -3.81
C LEU A 146 -15.70 3.69 -2.88
N VAL A 147 -15.05 4.86 -2.94
CA VAL A 147 -15.36 6.00 -2.07
C VAL A 147 -16.79 6.51 -2.29
N LEU A 148 -17.23 6.63 -3.55
CA LEU A 148 -18.61 7.05 -3.85
C LEU A 148 -19.64 6.03 -3.39
N SER A 149 -19.32 4.73 -3.45
CA SER A 149 -20.22 3.67 -2.99
C SER A 149 -20.36 3.69 -1.47
N GLN A 150 -19.25 3.83 -0.74
CA GLN A 150 -19.24 3.95 0.72
C GLN A 150 -19.99 5.21 1.19
N GLN A 151 -19.72 6.35 0.57
CA GLN A 151 -20.43 7.59 0.88
C GLN A 151 -21.94 7.45 0.65
N LEU A 152 -22.34 6.84 -0.46
CA LEU A 152 -23.75 6.60 -0.76
C LEU A 152 -24.39 5.66 0.27
N GLU A 153 -23.71 4.57 0.65
CA GLU A 153 -24.17 3.63 1.67
C GLU A 153 -24.37 4.33 3.02
N ASP A 154 -23.37 5.10 3.46
CA ASP A 154 -23.44 5.85 4.71
C ASP A 154 -24.56 6.89 4.69
N ASP A 155 -24.74 7.59 3.57
CA ASP A 155 -25.76 8.61 3.44
C ASP A 155 -27.18 8.00 3.45
N VAL A 156 -27.37 6.84 2.83
CA VAL A 156 -28.64 6.09 2.85
C VAL A 156 -29.00 5.58 4.26
N LYS A 157 -27.99 5.22 5.07
CA LYS A 157 -28.21 4.66 6.41
C LYS A 157 -28.39 5.72 7.48
N HIS A 158 -27.67 6.84 7.37
CA HIS A 158 -27.49 7.77 8.49
C HIS A 158 -28.10 9.16 8.29
N LEU A 159 -28.47 9.55 7.06
CA LEU A 159 -29.07 10.87 6.84
C LEU A 159 -30.56 10.89 7.17
N GLY A 160 -30.99 11.98 7.81
CA GLY A 160 -32.41 12.30 8.01
C GLY A 160 -33.12 12.75 6.72
N SER A 161 -32.37 13.05 5.65
CA SER A 161 -32.87 13.46 4.35
C SER A 161 -32.07 12.84 3.22
N HIS A 162 -32.78 12.25 2.25
CA HIS A 162 -32.22 11.57 1.09
C HIS A 162 -32.32 12.38 -0.21
N LYS A 163 -32.53 13.70 -0.12
CA LYS A 163 -32.71 14.59 -1.30
C LYS A 163 -31.61 14.47 -2.36
N TYR A 164 -30.38 14.13 -1.95
CA TYR A 164 -29.22 14.06 -2.84
C TYR A 164 -28.88 12.65 -3.33
N VAL A 165 -29.58 11.60 -2.87
CA VAL A 165 -29.27 10.21 -3.23
C VAL A 165 -29.35 9.99 -4.74
N ALA A 166 -30.37 10.51 -5.42
CA ALA A 166 -30.47 10.41 -6.87
C ALA A 166 -29.29 11.11 -7.58
N HIS A 167 -28.80 12.23 -7.04
CA HIS A 167 -27.63 12.90 -7.59
C HIS A 167 -26.36 12.08 -7.37
N GLN A 168 -26.13 11.60 -6.15
CA GLN A 168 -24.97 10.76 -5.80
C GLN A 168 -24.93 9.49 -6.64
N LEU A 169 -26.07 8.83 -6.84
CA LEU A 169 -26.18 7.66 -7.71
C LEU A 169 -25.85 7.99 -9.18
N SER A 170 -26.22 9.18 -9.66
CA SER A 170 -25.86 9.65 -11.00
C SER A 170 -24.35 9.85 -11.13
N VAL A 171 -23.70 10.40 -10.10
CA VAL A 171 -22.24 10.58 -10.07
C VAL A 171 -21.55 9.21 -10.09
N LEU A 172 -22.00 8.26 -9.27
CA LEU A 172 -21.48 6.88 -9.26
C LEU A 172 -21.63 6.21 -10.63
N TYR A 173 -22.80 6.35 -11.27
CA TYR A 173 -23.05 5.85 -12.63
C TYR A 173 -22.08 6.45 -13.66
N GLN A 174 -21.76 7.74 -13.54
CA GLN A 174 -20.82 8.40 -14.44
C GLN A 174 -19.42 7.81 -14.30
N VAL A 175 -18.95 7.55 -13.07
CA VAL A 175 -17.66 6.91 -12.83
C VAL A 175 -17.67 5.47 -13.36
N LEU A 176 -18.72 4.69 -13.10
CA LEU A 176 -18.89 3.34 -13.65
C LEU A 176 -18.84 3.34 -15.18
N SER A 177 -19.37 4.39 -15.81
CA SER A 177 -19.37 4.53 -17.28
C SER A 177 -17.98 4.74 -17.90
N THR A 178 -16.99 5.12 -17.09
CA THR A 178 -15.59 5.24 -17.56
C THR A 178 -14.91 3.89 -17.74
N PHE A 179 -15.46 2.81 -17.17
CA PHE A 179 -14.97 1.45 -17.32
C PHE A 179 -15.59 0.78 -18.55
N LYS A 180 -14.75 0.32 -19.47
CA LYS A 180 -15.18 -0.40 -20.68
C LYS A 180 -14.82 -1.87 -20.56
N GLY A 181 -15.74 -2.76 -20.96
CA GLY A 181 -15.49 -4.20 -21.07
C GLY A 181 -15.46 -4.99 -19.76
N ILE A 182 -15.77 -4.37 -18.61
CA ILE A 182 -15.82 -5.06 -17.31
C ILE A 182 -17.26 -5.51 -17.03
N MET A 183 -17.51 -6.82 -17.18
CA MET A 183 -18.86 -7.39 -17.12
C MET A 183 -19.59 -7.13 -15.79
N PRO A 184 -18.98 -7.33 -14.59
CA PRO A 184 -19.67 -7.03 -13.33
C PRO A 184 -20.13 -5.58 -13.20
N LEU A 185 -19.31 -4.61 -13.63
CA LEU A 185 -19.67 -3.19 -13.58
C LEU A 185 -20.78 -2.85 -14.59
N SER A 186 -20.83 -3.55 -15.73
CA SER A 186 -21.89 -3.35 -16.72
C SER A 186 -23.27 -3.76 -16.21
N VAL A 187 -23.34 -4.80 -15.36
CA VAL A 187 -24.58 -5.23 -14.70
C VAL A 187 -25.07 -4.13 -13.77
N LEU A 188 -24.19 -3.62 -12.90
CA LEU A 188 -24.51 -2.53 -11.97
C LEU A 188 -25.02 -1.28 -12.70
N LYS A 189 -24.38 -0.90 -13.81
CA LYS A 189 -24.82 0.23 -14.64
C LYS A 189 -26.25 0.07 -15.13
N ARG A 190 -26.57 -1.10 -15.69
CA ARG A 190 -27.89 -1.41 -16.22
C ARG A 190 -28.94 -1.41 -15.11
N ASP A 191 -28.59 -1.91 -13.93
CA ASP A 191 -29.50 -1.93 -12.79
C ASP A 191 -29.77 -0.51 -12.27
N ILE A 192 -28.75 0.36 -12.27
CA ILE A 192 -28.95 1.79 -11.99
C ILE A 192 -29.89 2.41 -13.02
N GLU A 193 -29.63 2.22 -14.32
CA GLU A 193 -30.48 2.77 -15.40
C GLU A 193 -31.94 2.34 -15.29
N ALA A 194 -32.18 1.05 -15.00
CA ALA A 194 -33.53 0.49 -14.87
C ALA A 194 -34.31 1.09 -13.70
N ASN A 195 -33.64 1.38 -12.57
CA ASN A 195 -34.27 1.82 -11.34
C ASN A 195 -34.25 3.33 -11.12
N PHE A 196 -33.37 4.07 -11.84
CA PHE A 196 -33.11 5.48 -11.59
C PHE A 196 -34.37 6.36 -11.61
N LYS A 197 -35.25 6.14 -12.58
CA LYS A 197 -36.49 6.92 -12.72
C LYS A 197 -37.41 6.72 -11.51
N GLN A 198 -37.56 5.48 -11.05
CA GLN A 198 -38.42 5.15 -9.91
C GLN A 198 -37.86 5.74 -8.62
N LEU A 199 -36.55 5.59 -8.39
CA LEU A 199 -35.84 6.20 -7.27
C LEU A 199 -36.03 7.72 -7.24
N LYS A 200 -35.80 8.39 -8.37
CA LYS A 200 -35.95 9.85 -8.47
C LYS A 200 -37.37 10.29 -8.15
N MET A 201 -38.39 9.57 -8.64
CA MET A 201 -39.79 9.88 -8.35
C MET A 201 -40.13 9.68 -6.87
N ALA A 202 -39.57 8.67 -6.22
CA ALA A 202 -39.79 8.41 -4.79
C ALA A 202 -39.22 9.52 -3.88
N LEU A 203 -38.23 10.27 -4.37
CA LEU A 203 -37.58 11.37 -3.65
C LEU A 203 -38.21 12.75 -3.95
N VAL A 204 -39.25 12.82 -4.79
CA VAL A 204 -39.99 14.07 -5.01
C VAL A 204 -40.97 14.25 -3.86
N THR A 205 -40.70 15.24 -3.00
CA THR A 205 -41.67 15.73 -2.01
C THR A 205 -42.52 16.83 -2.61
N ASP A 206 -43.81 16.87 -2.28
CA ASP A 206 -44.69 17.95 -2.68
C ASP A 206 -44.23 19.24 -1.99
N GLU A 207 -44.10 20.36 -2.73
CA GLU A 207 -43.57 21.65 -2.24
C GLU A 207 -44.40 22.21 -1.06
N SER A 208 -45.60 21.68 -0.84
CA SER A 208 -46.51 21.99 0.26
C SER A 208 -46.28 21.17 1.54
N SER A 209 -45.47 20.11 1.47
CA SER A 209 -45.18 19.21 2.59
C SER A 209 -43.87 19.60 3.28
N LYS A 210 -43.89 19.72 4.62
CA LYS A 210 -42.68 19.98 5.43
C LYS A 210 -41.82 18.72 5.66
N GLN A 211 -42.16 17.60 5.02
CA GLN A 211 -41.44 16.34 5.19
C GLN A 211 -40.19 16.35 4.33
N GLU A 212 -39.06 15.98 4.94
CA GLU A 212 -37.83 15.77 4.18
C GLU A 212 -37.97 14.51 3.32
N PRO A 213 -37.44 14.50 2.07
CA PRO A 213 -37.53 13.35 1.20
C PRO A 213 -36.74 12.19 1.80
N LEU A 214 -37.41 11.05 1.98
CA LEU A 214 -36.82 9.82 2.49
C LEU A 214 -36.90 8.72 1.45
N LEU A 215 -35.88 7.86 1.39
CA LEU A 215 -35.93 6.67 0.56
C LEU A 215 -37.00 5.70 1.10
N PRO A 216 -37.75 5.04 0.20
CA PRO A 216 -38.60 3.92 0.59
C PRO A 216 -37.80 2.80 1.27
N ALA A 217 -38.39 2.14 2.26
CA ALA A 217 -37.73 1.10 3.07
C ALA A 217 -37.12 -0.06 2.25
N GLN A 218 -37.62 -0.30 1.03
CA GLN A 218 -37.08 -1.31 0.12
C GLN A 218 -35.66 -0.99 -0.41
N TYR A 219 -35.17 0.25 -0.25
CA TYR A 219 -33.85 0.70 -0.70
C TYR A 219 -32.84 0.87 0.44
N VAL A 220 -33.26 0.65 1.69
CA VAL A 220 -32.43 0.90 2.90
C VAL A 220 -31.92 -0.40 3.53
N ASN A 221 -32.50 -1.55 3.16
CA ASN A 221 -32.18 -2.88 3.71
C ASN A 221 -31.30 -3.70 2.76
#